data_AF-A0A944BU58-F1
#
_entry.id   AF-A0A944BU58-F1
#
_cell.length_a   1.000
_cell.length_b   1.000
_cell.length_c   1.000
_cell.angle_alpha   90.00
_cell.angle_beta   90.00
_cell.angle_gamma   90.00
#
_symmetry.space_group_name_H-M   'P 1'
#
loop_
_entity.id
_entity.type
_entity.pdbx_description
1 polymer ?
#
loop_
_entity_poly.entity_id
_entity_poly.type
_entity_poly.pdbx_seq_one_letter_code
_entity_poly.pdbx_strand_id
1 'polypeptide(L)' 'MKHDYLIRVLGANEKVRGFAVDTKGIVEHARLIHHNTPLASAILGRLMSAGLMMGQMLKSKDDKLTV' A
#
# COMPACT_ATOMS: atom_id res chain seq x y z
N MET A 1 -16.08 -9.76 3.32
CA MET A 1 -14.75 -9.44 2.76
C MET A 1 -14.22 -8.24 3.53
N LYS A 2 -13.01 -8.33 4.09
CA LYS A 2 -12.40 -7.18 4.77
C LYS A 2 -12.04 -6.15 3.68
N HIS A 3 -12.52 -4.92 3.80
CA HIS A 3 -12.20 -3.87 2.84
C HIS A 3 -10.81 -3.31 3.14
N ASP A 4 -9.93 -3.28 2.15
CA ASP A 4 -8.64 -2.61 2.23
C ASP A 4 -8.83 -1.09 2.22
N TYR A 5 -8.02 -0.37 2.99
CA TYR A 5 -8.14 1.08 3.09
C TYR A 5 -6.80 1.75 3.35
N LEU A 6 -6.70 3.01 2.92
CA LEU A 6 -5.59 3.91 3.19
C LEU A 6 -6.12 5.12 3.94
N ILE A 7 -5.48 5.47 5.04
CA ILE A 7 -5.71 6.73 5.76
C ILE A 7 -4.52 7.66 5.61
N ARG A 8 -4.82 8.95 5.43
CA ARG A 8 -3.87 10.05 5.46
C ARG A 8 -4.17 10.93 6.66
N VAL A 9 -3.14 11.25 7.42
CA VAL A 9 -3.26 12.08 8.63
C VAL A 9 -2.32 13.28 8.51
N LEU A 10 -2.80 14.44 8.93
CA LEU A 10 -2.01 15.67 9.09
C LEU A 10 -1.95 16.01 10.58
N GLY A 11 -0.76 16.35 11.08
CA GLY A 11 -0.53 16.66 12.48
C GLY A 11 0.48 17.77 12.68
N ALA A 12 0.62 18.24 13.92
CA ALA A 12 1.57 19.26 14.34
C ALA A 12 1.50 20.56 13.50
N ASN A 13 0.32 21.19 13.43
CA ASN A 13 0.05 22.37 12.58
C ASN A 13 0.51 22.15 11.13
N GLU A 14 0.08 21.02 10.54
CA GLU A 14 0.38 20.62 9.15
C GLU A 14 1.85 20.35 8.83
N LYS A 15 2.74 20.31 9.84
CA LYS A 15 4.17 20.05 9.65
C LYS A 15 4.51 18.57 9.51
N VAL A 16 3.61 17.67 9.92
CA VAL A 16 3.82 16.22 9.86
C VAL A 16 2.68 15.56 9.09
N ARG A 17 3.06 14.66 8.17
CA ARG A 17 2.13 13.85 7.38
C ARG A 17 2.34 12.38 7.71
N GLY A 18 1.27 11.69 8.09
CA GLY A 18 1.24 10.27 8.35
C GLY A 18 0.39 9.52 7.32
N PHE A 19 0.79 8.29 7.01
CA PHE A 19 0.05 7.39 6.14
C PHE A 19 -0.02 6.03 6.82
N ALA A 20 -1.20 5.40 6.79
CA ALA A 20 -1.36 4.01 7.21
C ALA A 20 -2.26 3.29 6.22
N VAL A 21 -1.95 2.02 5.97
CA VAL A 21 -2.65 1.17 4.99
C VAL A 21 -2.95 -0.19 5.60
N ASP A 22 -4.15 -0.71 5.37
CA ASP A 22 -4.47 -2.15 5.52
C ASP A 22 -4.61 -2.72 4.12
N THR A 23 -3.72 -3.66 3.76
CA THR A 23 -3.56 -4.23 2.42
C THR A 23 -3.78 -5.74 2.40
N LYS A 24 -4.40 -6.30 3.45
CA LYS A 24 -4.55 -7.75 3.60
C LYS A 24 -5.29 -8.38 2.40
N GLY A 25 -6.33 -7.73 1.88
CA GLY A 25 -7.13 -8.24 0.77
C GLY A 25 -6.34 -8.31 -0.55
N ILE A 26 -5.73 -7.20 -0.96
CA ILE A 26 -4.94 -7.14 -2.20
C ILE A 26 -3.73 -8.08 -2.17
N VAL A 27 -3.08 -8.26 -1.01
CA VAL A 27 -1.91 -9.15 -0.88
C VAL A 27 -2.35 -10.62 -0.97
N GLU A 28 -3.46 -10.98 -0.33
CA GLU A 28 -4.02 -12.34 -0.49
C GLU A 28 -4.47 -12.60 -1.92
N HIS A 29 -5.07 -11.61 -2.59
CA HIS A 29 -5.45 -11.74 -3.98
C HIS A 29 -4.22 -12.00 -4.88
N ALA A 30 -3.15 -11.22 -4.70
CA ALA A 30 -1.90 -11.42 -5.44
C ALA A 30 -1.26 -12.78 -5.13
N ARG A 31 -1.30 -13.24 -3.88
CA ARG A 31 -0.82 -14.59 -3.50
C ARG A 31 -1.57 -15.68 -4.23
N LEU A 32 -2.90 -15.57 -4.36
CA LEU A 32 -3.74 -16.54 -5.06
C LEU A 32 -3.45 -16.58 -6.56
N ILE A 33 -3.22 -15.42 -7.19
CA ILE A 33 -2.89 -15.34 -8.63
C ILE A 33 -1.50 -15.90 -8.93
N HIS A 34 -0.51 -15.53 -8.13
CA HIS A 34 0.89 -15.86 -8.39
C HIS A 34 1.37 -17.15 -7.73
N HIS A 35 0.52 -17.83 -6.96
CA HIS A 35 0.86 -19.04 -6.20
C HIS A 35 2.12 -18.88 -5.33
N ASN A 36 2.23 -17.72 -4.68
CA ASN A 36 3.43 -17.36 -3.93
C ASN A 36 3.63 -18.25 -2.69
N THR A 37 4.90 -18.52 -2.38
CA THR A 37 5.28 -19.12 -1.09
C THR A 37 4.97 -18.16 0.07
N PRO A 38 4.91 -18.64 1.33
CA PRO A 38 4.68 -17.76 2.48
C PRO A 38 5.71 -16.62 2.59
N LEU A 39 6.97 -16.90 2.25
CA LEU A 39 8.05 -15.90 2.22
C LEU A 39 7.82 -14.84 1.15
N ALA A 40 7.53 -15.28 -0.09
CA ALA A 40 7.28 -14.37 -1.20
C ALA A 40 6.04 -13.50 -0.93
N SER A 41 4.99 -14.06 -0.32
CA SER A 41 3.78 -13.32 0.05
C SER A 41 4.05 -12.23 1.08
N ALA A 42 4.89 -12.51 2.07
CA ALA A 42 5.27 -11.53 3.10
C ALA A 42 6.08 -10.37 2.52
N ILE A 43 7.03 -10.66 1.63
CA ILE A 43 7.85 -9.64 0.95
C ILE A 43 6.98 -8.81 0.01
N LEU A 44 6.16 -9.48 -0.80
CA LEU A 44 5.24 -8.82 -1.74
C LEU A 44 4.28 -7.89 -0.99
N GLY A 45 3.74 -8.31 0.15
CA GLY A 45 2.84 -7.46 0.94
C GLY A 45 3.50 -6.20 1.47
N ARG A 46 4.77 -6.28 1.92
CA ARG A 46 5.55 -5.10 2.33
C ARG A 46 5.80 -4.16 1.15
N LEU A 47 6.18 -4.71 0.00
CA LEU A 47 6.45 -3.95 -1.23
C LEU A 47 5.19 -3.24 -1.72
N MET A 48 4.07 -3.96 -1.85
CA MET A 48 2.78 -3.40 -2.28
C MET A 48 2.30 -2.29 -1.35
N SER A 49 2.45 -2.48 -0.03
CA SER A 49 2.05 -1.47 0.96
C SER A 49 2.89 -0.20 0.84
N ALA A 50 4.21 -0.33 0.67
CA ALA A 50 5.09 0.80 0.44
C ALA A 50 4.80 1.51 -0.89
N GLY A 51 4.60 0.74 -1.97
CA GLY A 51 4.22 1.26 -3.28
C GLY A 51 2.92 2.06 -3.26
N LEU A 52 1.90 1.57 -2.55
CA LEU A 52 0.63 2.28 -2.37
C LEU A 52 0.79 3.59 -1.60
N MET A 53 1.56 3.58 -0.51
CA MET A 53 1.84 4.82 0.23
C MET A 53 2.55 5.85 -0.64
N MET A 54 3.55 5.43 -1.41
CA MET A 54 4.29 6.32 -2.32
C MET A 54 3.42 6.81 -3.49
N GLY A 55 2.59 5.94 -4.07
CA GLY A 55 1.64 6.32 -5.12
C GLY A 55 0.65 7.39 -4.63
N GLN A 56 0.19 7.28 -3.38
CA GLN A 56 -0.69 8.29 -2.79
C GLN A 56 0.01 9.63 -2.52
N MET A 57 1.34 9.68 -2.51
CA MET A 57 2.11 10.93 -2.37
C MET A 57 2.29 11.67 -3.69
N LEU A 58 1.95 11.06 -4.84
CA LEU A 58 2.02 11.69 -6.14
C LEU A 58 1.03 12.86 -6.25
N LYS A 59 1.37 13.86 -7.06
CA LYS A 59 0.60 15.10 -7.18
C LYS A 59 -0.43 15.01 -8.29
N SER A 60 -0.07 14.42 -9.42
CA SER A 60 -0.97 14.27 -10.57
C SER A 60 -1.63 12.90 -10.53
N LYS A 61 -2.87 12.82 -11.02
CA LYS A 61 -3.61 11.56 -11.09
C LYS A 61 -3.03 10.58 -12.12
N ASP A 62 -2.35 11.12 -13.13
CA ASP A 62 -1.76 10.35 -14.23
C ASP A 62 -0.31 9.96 -13.95
N ASP A 63 0.27 10.43 -12.84
CA ASP A 63 1.61 10.06 -12.43
C ASP A 63 1.63 8.56 -12.08
N LYS A 64 2.62 7.85 -12.61
CA LYS A 64 2.80 6.42 -12.37
C LYS A 64 4.10 6.18 -11.62
N LEU A 65 4.06 5.22 -10.71
CA LEU A 65 5.21 4.79 -9.94
C LEU A 65 5.34 3.27 -10.06
N THR A 66 6.58 2.81 -10.25
CA THR A 66 6.96 1.39 -10.27
C THR A 66 8.04 1.18 -9.21
N VAL A 67 7.92 0.11 -8.42
CA VAL A 67 8.80 -0.22 -7.29
C VAL A 67 9.13 -1.71 -7.25
#